data_AF-A0A6J8ETX6-F1
#
_entry.id   AF-A0A6J8ETX6-F1
#
_cell.length_a   1.000
_cell.length_b   1.000
_cell.length_c   1.000
_cell.angle_alpha   90.00
_cell.angle_beta   90.00
_cell.angle_gamma   90.00
#
_symmetry.space_group_name_H-M   'P 1'
#
loop_
_entity.id
_entity.type
_entity.pdbx_description
1 polymer ?
#
loop_
_entity_poly.entity_id
_entity_poly.type
_entity_poly.pdbx_seq_one_letter_code
_entity_poly.pdbx_strand_id
1 'polypeptide(L)'
;MSNMMVTNNVVHDVFKHVNGKLQMINKVLCELGAVTPQTIIVGSIYNKAKRVVHLVRKLRNCRNNERLQKYLQTDFVFPKRVLKRKVDENDEELREDYKKLKHTIKVHETSNLKLRKTLKAINVSRQHETIVLLKQRVNSFVDRKNQHEKGTHCNTSKTIIKNLKGEIDILKSEYQNDENNNVMDDLIETRLESKGKPFNDKIRQIYYNFRSGGIGLQHCTPLIKCVLNLLNMEIGDLPSKTTACNLTTELGLIAKQHIGEEIYNAENVTMHRDASTKLGRHFYGVQITNKKQQTFTTGLREVTDGKATTYVECTKHIFQEVTTFSGTLDPPNIFGKVKNFMTDRSAKEYKVNKILATEISAASPINTVQSFTCTVHPLLQFSEIKYYEEEMDENEDEYDLNLE
;
A
#
# COMPACT_ATOMS: atom_id res chain seq x y z
N MET A 1 13.83 -30.40 6.38
CA MET A 1 13.39 -29.12 6.98
C MET A 1 14.38 -28.03 6.62
N SER A 2 14.03 -27.19 5.66
CA SER A 2 14.85 -26.04 5.23
C SER A 2 14.55 -24.85 6.14
N ASN A 3 15.49 -24.49 7.01
CA ASN A 3 15.48 -23.20 7.71
C ASN A 3 15.60 -22.09 6.65
N MET A 4 14.48 -21.48 6.25
CA MET A 4 14.53 -20.28 5.43
C MET A 4 15.05 -19.13 6.28
N MET A 5 16.34 -18.85 6.14
CA MET A 5 16.97 -17.65 6.66
C MET A 5 16.31 -16.42 6.01
N VAL A 6 15.94 -15.45 6.83
CA VAL A 6 15.63 -14.09 6.36
C VAL A 6 16.91 -13.54 5.74
N THR A 7 16.98 -13.52 4.41
CA THR A 7 18.16 -13.04 3.70
C THR A 7 18.32 -11.52 3.89
N ASN A 8 19.56 -11.05 3.98
CA ASN A 8 19.88 -9.62 4.11
C ASN A 8 19.23 -8.74 3.04
N ASN A 9 18.96 -9.31 1.87
CA ASN A 9 18.36 -8.63 0.73
C ASN A 9 16.94 -8.16 1.05
N VAL A 10 16.13 -8.98 1.73
CA VAL A 10 14.75 -8.62 2.09
C VAL A 10 14.71 -7.48 3.10
N VAL A 11 15.60 -7.51 4.09
CA VAL A 11 15.70 -6.45 5.12
C VAL A 11 16.25 -5.16 4.51
N HIS A 12 17.23 -5.26 3.61
CA HIS A 12 17.81 -4.12 2.90
C HIS A 12 16.80 -3.44 1.97
N ASP A 13 16.00 -4.20 1.22
CA ASP A 13 15.03 -3.65 0.27
C ASP A 13 13.84 -2.99 0.93
N VAL A 14 13.29 -3.57 2.01
CA VAL A 14 12.27 -2.90 2.84
C VAL A 14 12.84 -1.57 3.34
N PHE A 15 14.04 -1.56 3.93
CA PHE A 15 14.63 -0.35 4.51
C PHE A 15 14.96 0.74 3.48
N LYS A 16 15.38 0.36 2.27
CA LYS A 16 15.66 1.28 1.16
C LYS A 16 14.40 2.01 0.68
N HIS A 17 13.23 1.37 0.75
CA HIS A 17 11.97 1.93 0.24
C HIS A 17 11.17 2.71 1.29
N VAL A 18 11.33 2.44 2.59
CA VAL A 18 10.69 3.23 3.68
C VAL A 18 11.49 4.46 4.12
N ASN A 19 12.59 4.78 3.42
CA ASN A 19 13.46 5.93 3.67
C ASN A 19 13.95 6.05 5.13
N GLY A 20 14.06 4.91 5.84
CA GLY A 20 14.53 4.84 7.23
C GLY A 20 13.58 5.39 8.30
N LYS A 21 12.30 5.65 8.00
CA LYS A 21 11.33 6.09 9.02
C LYS A 21 10.92 4.92 9.92
N LEU A 22 11.50 4.87 11.12
CA LEU A 22 11.30 3.83 12.14
C LEU A 22 9.80 3.58 12.44
N GLN A 23 8.97 4.63 12.40
CA GLN A 23 7.52 4.54 12.62
C GLN A 23 6.79 3.75 11.54
N MET A 24 7.19 3.85 10.27
CA MET A 24 6.56 3.08 9.19
C MET A 24 6.99 1.62 9.22
N ILE A 25 8.24 1.35 9.59
CA ILE A 25 8.73 -0.03 9.81
C ILE A 25 7.95 -0.68 10.96
N ASN A 26 7.73 0.04 12.06
CA ASN A 26 6.90 -0.45 13.16
C ASN A 26 5.43 -0.64 12.75
N LYS A 27 4.86 0.29 11.98
CA LYS A 27 3.48 0.20 11.49
C LYS A 27 3.27 -1.03 10.61
N VAL A 28 4.17 -1.26 9.65
CA VAL A 28 4.15 -2.43 8.76
C VAL A 28 4.27 -3.73 9.59
N LEU A 29 5.16 -3.76 10.58
CA LEU A 29 5.30 -4.94 11.46
C LEU A 29 4.07 -5.18 12.37
N CYS A 30 3.41 -4.12 12.86
CA CYS A 30 2.20 -4.23 13.67
C CYS A 30 0.96 -4.65 12.85
N GLU A 31 0.79 -4.07 11.66
CA GLU A 31 -0.31 -4.41 10.73
C GLU A 31 -0.23 -5.86 10.24
N LEU A 32 0.99 -6.37 10.04
CA LEU A 32 1.24 -7.73 9.59
C LEU A 32 1.00 -8.80 10.67
N GLY A 33 0.99 -8.42 11.95
CA GLY A 33 0.86 -9.35 13.09
C GLY A 33 -0.47 -9.31 13.84
N ALA A 34 -1.38 -8.39 13.51
CA ALA A 34 -2.54 -8.04 14.35
C ALA A 34 -2.14 -7.78 15.83
N VAL A 35 -0.92 -7.28 16.07
CA VAL A 35 -0.38 -7.06 17.41
C VAL A 35 -0.57 -5.60 17.79
N THR A 36 -1.26 -5.34 18.90
CA THR A 36 -1.35 -3.99 19.48
C THR A 36 0.05 -3.52 19.93
N PRO A 37 0.41 -2.23 19.72
CA PRO A 37 1.76 -1.71 20.01
C PRO A 37 2.30 -1.98 21.42
N GLN A 38 1.41 -2.29 22.37
CA GLN A 38 1.69 -2.44 23.79
C GLN A 38 2.27 -3.81 24.19
N THR A 39 2.23 -4.83 23.33
CA THR A 39 2.71 -6.20 23.65
C THR A 39 4.13 -6.50 23.17
N ILE A 40 4.83 -5.51 22.60
CA ILE A 40 6.21 -5.68 22.16
C ILE A 40 7.11 -5.67 23.40
N ILE A 41 7.76 -6.81 23.72
CA ILE A 41 8.86 -6.83 24.69
C ILE A 41 9.98 -5.96 24.11
N VAL A 42 10.05 -4.72 24.61
CA VAL A 42 10.76 -3.55 24.08
C VAL A 42 12.27 -3.77 23.91
N GLY A 43 12.85 -4.85 24.44
CA GLY A 43 14.30 -5.10 24.40
C GLY A 43 14.82 -5.80 23.14
N SER A 44 14.22 -6.92 22.73
CA SER A 44 14.87 -7.83 21.75
C SER A 44 14.73 -7.35 20.31
N ILE A 45 13.50 -7.01 19.90
CA ILE A 45 13.18 -6.60 18.53
C ILE A 45 13.70 -5.18 18.27
N TYR A 46 13.55 -4.27 19.23
CA TYR A 46 14.08 -2.91 19.15
C TYR A 46 15.61 -2.89 19.01
N ASN A 47 16.34 -3.70 19.78
CA ASN A 47 17.81 -3.75 19.68
C ASN A 47 18.29 -4.40 18.38
N LYS A 48 17.57 -5.41 17.87
CA LYS A 48 17.82 -5.99 16.54
C LYS A 48 17.57 -4.95 15.44
N ALA A 49 16.44 -4.25 15.49
CA ALA A 49 16.11 -3.17 14.55
C ALA A 49 17.14 -2.02 14.61
N LYS A 50 17.57 -1.60 15.81
CA LYS A 50 18.57 -0.55 16.01
C LYS A 50 19.95 -0.93 15.45
N ARG A 51 20.36 -2.20 15.59
CA ARG A 51 21.60 -2.71 14.99
C ARG A 51 21.54 -2.79 13.47
N VAL A 52 20.40 -3.20 12.90
CA VAL A 52 20.16 -3.19 11.45
C VAL A 52 20.23 -1.75 10.91
N VAL A 53 19.57 -0.80 11.57
CA VAL A 53 19.61 0.63 11.22
C VAL A 53 21.05 1.18 11.25
N HIS A 54 21.84 0.81 12.26
CA HIS A 54 23.24 1.25 12.38
C HIS A 54 24.15 0.68 11.28
N LEU A 55 23.98 -0.61 10.94
CA LEU A 55 24.75 -1.26 9.87
C LEU A 55 24.41 -0.67 8.49
N VAL A 56 23.11 -0.40 8.25
CA VAL A 56 22.63 0.19 6.99
C VAL A 56 23.09 1.64 6.83
N ARG A 57 23.17 2.43 7.91
CA ARG A 57 23.81 3.76 7.88
C ARG A 57 25.29 3.69 7.49
N LYS A 58 26.03 2.69 7.98
CA LYS A 58 27.42 2.43 7.55
C LYS A 58 27.51 2.06 6.07
N LEU A 59 26.56 1.27 5.56
CA LEU A 59 26.49 0.88 4.14
C LEU A 59 26.11 2.04 3.21
N ARG A 60 25.18 2.93 3.62
CA ARG A 60 24.78 4.12 2.86
C ARG A 60 25.93 5.10 2.62
N ASN A 61 26.93 5.11 3.51
CA ASN A 61 28.12 5.96 3.39
C ASN A 61 29.28 5.29 2.63
N CYS A 62 29.15 4.02 2.23
CA CYS A 62 30.17 3.37 1.41
C CYS A 62 29.96 3.75 -0.07
N ARG A 63 30.78 4.68 -0.58
CA ARG A 63 30.74 5.16 -1.98
C ARG A 63 31.11 4.11 -3.05
N ASN A 64 31.59 2.94 -2.66
CA ASN A 64 32.13 1.95 -3.58
C ASN A 64 31.16 0.78 -3.80
N ASN A 65 30.56 0.74 -5.01
CA ASN A 65 29.54 -0.23 -5.43
C ASN A 65 30.06 -1.68 -5.43
N GLU A 66 31.35 -1.91 -5.68
CA GLU A 66 31.94 -3.26 -5.61
C GLU A 66 31.97 -3.80 -4.19
N ARG A 67 32.26 -2.94 -3.20
CA ARG A 67 32.22 -3.34 -1.79
C ARG A 67 30.81 -3.69 -1.35
N LEU A 68 29.80 -2.96 -1.83
CA LEU A 68 28.39 -3.25 -1.56
C LEU A 68 27.97 -4.58 -2.18
N GLN A 69 28.31 -4.83 -3.45
CA GLN A 69 28.01 -6.10 -4.13
C GLN A 69 28.71 -7.29 -3.46
N LYS A 70 29.99 -7.14 -3.09
CA LYS A 70 30.73 -8.17 -2.36
C LYS A 70 30.10 -8.46 -0.98
N TYR A 71 29.55 -7.44 -0.31
CA TYR A 71 28.87 -7.58 0.99
C TYR A 71 27.48 -8.24 0.87
N LEU A 72 26.75 -7.96 -0.21
CA LEU A 72 25.45 -8.58 -0.51
C LEU A 72 25.58 -10.03 -0.96
N GLN A 73 26.72 -10.39 -1.56
CA GLN A 73 27.06 -11.75 -1.98
C GLN A 73 27.67 -12.61 -0.86
N THR A 74 28.25 -12.00 0.17
CA THR A 74 28.65 -12.74 1.38
C THR A 74 27.41 -13.07 2.21
N ASP A 75 27.18 -14.37 2.42
CA ASP A 75 26.23 -14.84 3.42
C ASP A 75 26.47 -14.12 4.75
N PHE A 76 25.40 -13.79 5.48
CA PHE A 76 25.50 -13.21 6.81
C PHE A 76 26.00 -14.25 7.80
N VAL A 77 27.29 -14.57 7.72
CA VAL A 77 27.96 -15.37 8.72
C VAL A 77 28.21 -14.41 9.87
N PHE A 78 27.40 -14.51 10.91
CA PHE A 78 27.76 -13.96 12.22
C PHE A 78 29.22 -14.36 12.46
N PRO A 79 30.14 -13.42 12.72
CA PRO A 79 31.50 -13.79 13.05
C PRO A 79 31.37 -14.79 14.19
N LYS A 80 31.69 -16.06 13.92
CA LYS A 80 31.89 -17.02 14.99
C LYS A 80 32.95 -16.33 15.81
N ARG A 81 32.61 -15.90 17.04
CA ARG A 81 33.64 -15.62 18.02
C ARG A 81 34.46 -16.89 18.03
N VAL A 82 35.64 -16.86 17.39
CA VAL A 82 36.63 -17.89 17.55
C VAL A 82 37.17 -17.67 18.95
N LEU A 83 36.35 -18.04 19.93
CA LEU A 83 36.84 -18.50 21.20
C LEU A 83 37.59 -19.76 20.82
N LYS A 84 38.92 -19.67 20.71
CA LYS A 84 39.80 -20.81 20.95
C LYS A 84 39.56 -21.23 22.39
N ARG A 85 38.42 -21.87 22.66
CA ARG A 85 38.20 -22.64 23.87
C ARG A 85 38.64 -24.04 23.50
N LYS A 86 39.54 -24.58 24.31
CA LYS A 86 39.72 -26.03 24.41
C LYS A 86 38.31 -26.61 24.54
N VAL A 87 37.99 -27.57 23.67
CA VAL A 87 36.75 -28.34 23.82
C VAL A 87 37.00 -29.25 25.02
N ASP A 88 36.84 -28.67 26.20
CA ASP A 88 36.78 -29.38 27.46
C ASP A 88 35.39 -30.05 27.54
N GLU A 89 35.27 -31.12 28.33
CA GLU A 89 34.10 -31.99 28.53
C GLU A 89 32.74 -31.26 28.75
N ASN A 90 32.77 -29.94 29.03
CA ASN A 90 31.63 -29.03 29.09
C ASN A 90 30.75 -28.96 27.82
N ASP A 91 31.26 -29.32 26.64
CA ASP A 91 30.50 -29.18 25.38
C ASP A 91 29.43 -30.29 25.22
N GLU A 92 29.60 -31.42 25.91
CA GLU A 92 28.61 -32.52 25.94
C GLU A 92 27.52 -32.25 26.98
N GLU A 93 27.89 -31.72 28.14
CA GLU A 93 26.93 -31.23 29.16
C GLU A 93 26.02 -30.13 28.60
N LEU A 94 26.57 -29.16 27.86
CA LEU A 94 25.80 -28.11 27.18
C LEU A 94 24.82 -28.65 26.13
N ARG A 95 25.18 -29.74 25.42
CA ARG A 95 24.29 -30.38 24.45
C ARG A 95 23.14 -31.09 25.14
N GLU A 96 23.39 -31.77 26.25
CA GLU A 96 22.34 -32.39 27.04
C GLU A 96 21.42 -31.34 27.66
N ASP A 97 21.95 -30.26 28.20
CA ASP A 97 21.14 -29.16 28.72
C ASP A 97 20.29 -28.48 27.64
N TYR A 98 20.83 -28.33 26.42
CA TYR A 98 20.04 -27.84 25.29
C TYR A 98 18.90 -28.80 24.91
N LYS A 99 19.15 -30.12 24.90
CA LYS A 99 18.09 -31.12 24.64
C LYS A 99 17.01 -31.07 25.72
N LYS A 100 17.40 -31.00 27.00
CA LYS A 100 16.47 -30.84 28.13
C LYS A 100 15.65 -29.57 27.98
N LEU A 101 16.28 -28.43 27.73
CA LEU A 101 15.60 -27.14 27.54
C LEU A 101 14.62 -27.19 26.36
N LYS A 102 15.02 -27.78 25.23
CA LYS A 102 14.15 -27.95 24.06
C LYS A 102 12.94 -28.83 24.37
N HIS A 103 13.13 -29.90 25.14
CA HIS A 103 12.04 -30.75 25.61
C HIS A 103 11.10 -29.96 26.53
N THR A 104 11.63 -29.22 27.51
CA THR A 104 10.87 -28.37 28.43
C THR A 104 10.05 -27.31 27.69
N ILE A 105 10.61 -26.67 26.66
CA ILE A 105 9.89 -25.72 25.79
C ILE A 105 8.70 -26.42 25.12
N LYS A 106 8.92 -27.59 24.51
CA LYS A 106 7.86 -28.35 23.84
C LYS A 106 6.75 -28.76 24.83
N VAL A 107 7.11 -29.16 26.04
CA VAL A 107 6.14 -29.44 27.11
C VAL A 107 5.33 -28.18 27.47
N HIS A 108 5.98 -27.03 27.65
CA HIS A 108 5.27 -25.78 27.92
C HIS A 108 4.38 -25.31 26.77
N GLU A 109 4.79 -25.48 25.51
CA GLU A 109 3.97 -25.19 24.34
C GLU A 109 2.69 -26.04 24.33
N THR A 110 2.81 -27.35 24.57
CA THR A 110 1.64 -28.23 24.67
C THR A 110 0.74 -27.88 25.85
N SER A 111 1.31 -27.47 26.99
CA SER A 111 0.55 -27.02 28.17
C SER A 111 -0.20 -25.71 27.90
N ASN A 112 0.46 -24.74 27.27
CA ASN A 112 -0.15 -23.46 26.87
C ASN A 112 -1.28 -23.66 25.87
N LEU A 113 -1.11 -24.60 24.92
CA LEU A 113 -2.17 -24.94 23.98
C LEU A 113 -3.39 -25.52 24.70
N LYS A 114 -3.19 -26.42 25.68
CA LYS A 114 -4.27 -26.93 26.53
C LYS A 114 -4.95 -25.82 27.32
N LEU A 115 -4.19 -24.93 27.97
CA LEU A 115 -4.72 -23.79 28.71
C LEU A 115 -5.56 -22.86 27.85
N ARG A 116 -5.11 -22.56 26.61
CA ARG A 116 -5.90 -21.76 25.65
C ARG A 116 -7.22 -22.42 25.29
N LYS A 117 -7.21 -23.74 25.05
CA LYS A 117 -8.44 -24.52 24.80
C LYS A 117 -9.38 -24.46 26.01
N THR A 118 -8.85 -24.62 27.22
CA THR A 118 -9.66 -24.53 28.45
C THR A 118 -10.23 -23.13 28.68
N LEU A 119 -9.43 -22.07 28.53
CA LEU A 119 -9.90 -20.69 28.67
C LEU A 119 -10.99 -20.35 27.66
N LYS A 120 -10.84 -20.80 26.40
CA LYS A 120 -11.86 -20.60 25.37
C LYS A 120 -13.15 -21.35 25.71
N ALA A 121 -13.07 -22.61 26.17
CA ALA A 121 -14.23 -23.37 26.62
C ALA A 121 -14.96 -22.69 27.80
N ILE A 122 -14.21 -22.14 28.77
CA ILE A 122 -14.78 -21.38 29.89
C ILE A 122 -15.49 -20.12 29.39
N ASN A 123 -14.91 -19.39 28.43
CA ASN A 123 -15.52 -18.18 27.87
C ASN A 123 -16.82 -18.49 27.11
N VAL A 124 -16.82 -19.53 26.26
CA VAL A 124 -18.01 -20.00 25.55
C VAL A 124 -19.11 -20.40 26.54
N SER A 125 -18.75 -21.14 27.61
CA SER A 125 -19.70 -21.50 28.68
C SER A 125 -20.29 -20.28 29.39
N ARG A 126 -19.46 -19.28 29.73
CA ARG A 126 -19.91 -18.03 30.37
C ARG A 126 -20.84 -17.21 29.48
N GLN A 127 -20.53 -17.11 28.19
CA GLN A 127 -21.40 -16.45 27.21
C GLN A 127 -22.75 -17.17 27.12
N HIS A 128 -22.74 -18.50 27.07
CA HIS A 128 -23.97 -19.31 27.06
C HIS A 128 -24.83 -19.07 28.31
N GLU A 129 -24.23 -19.13 29.51
CA GLU A 129 -24.91 -18.84 30.78
C GLU A 129 -25.53 -17.42 30.79
N THR A 130 -24.78 -16.43 30.30
CA THR A 130 -25.24 -15.03 30.22
C THR A 130 -26.47 -14.92 29.30
N ILE A 131 -26.43 -15.58 28.14
CA ILE A 131 -27.57 -15.63 27.21
C ILE A 131 -28.79 -16.28 27.87
N VAL A 132 -28.60 -17.36 28.64
CA VAL A 132 -29.70 -18.03 29.37
C VAL A 132 -30.32 -17.11 30.41
N LEU A 133 -29.52 -16.41 31.21
CA LEU A 133 -30.00 -15.46 32.22
C LEU A 133 -30.75 -14.27 31.58
N LEU A 134 -30.24 -13.72 30.48
CA LEU A 134 -30.92 -12.64 29.76
C LEU A 134 -32.27 -13.11 29.19
N LYS A 135 -32.37 -14.33 28.65
CA LYS A 135 -33.64 -14.91 28.20
C LYS A 135 -34.65 -15.04 29.33
N GLN A 136 -34.23 -15.54 30.50
CA GLN A 136 -35.10 -15.62 31.69
C GLN A 136 -35.60 -14.23 32.11
N ARG A 137 -34.71 -13.23 32.11
CA ARG A 137 -35.07 -11.85 32.44
C ARG A 137 -36.08 -11.28 31.45
N VAL A 138 -35.89 -11.50 30.15
CA VAL A 138 -36.84 -11.10 29.10
C VAL A 138 -38.22 -11.74 29.34
N ASN A 139 -38.27 -13.04 29.63
CA ASN A 139 -39.54 -13.73 29.91
C ASN A 139 -40.27 -13.11 31.11
N SER A 140 -39.56 -12.83 32.21
CA SER A 140 -40.17 -12.19 33.39
C SER A 140 -40.75 -10.80 33.10
N PHE A 141 -40.13 -10.03 32.21
CA PHE A 141 -40.65 -8.72 31.78
C PHE A 141 -41.85 -8.87 30.85
N VAL A 142 -41.87 -9.90 30.00
CA VAL A 142 -43.03 -10.23 29.15
C VAL A 142 -44.23 -10.63 30.01
N ASP A 143 -44.02 -11.47 31.03
CA ASP A 143 -45.09 -11.89 31.94
C ASP A 143 -45.68 -10.71 32.72
N ARG A 144 -44.82 -9.83 33.27
CA ARG A 144 -45.26 -8.59 33.95
C ARG A 144 -46.00 -7.64 33.02
N LYS A 145 -45.58 -7.55 31.76
CA LYS A 145 -46.25 -6.71 30.75
C LYS A 145 -47.66 -7.25 30.46
N ASN A 146 -47.83 -8.56 30.36
CA ASN A 146 -49.12 -9.18 30.12
C ASN A 146 -50.09 -9.00 31.30
N GLN A 147 -49.57 -8.83 32.53
CA GLN A 147 -50.39 -8.56 33.72
C GLN A 147 -50.80 -7.08 33.87
N HIS A 148 -50.12 -6.14 33.21
CA HIS A 148 -50.37 -4.70 33.34
C HIS A 148 -50.65 -4.05 31.97
N GLU A 149 -51.87 -4.23 31.47
CA GLU A 149 -52.21 -3.86 30.08
C GLU A 149 -52.39 -2.36 29.80
N LYS A 150 -52.54 -1.47 30.80
CA LYS A 150 -53.02 -0.08 30.55
C LYS A 150 -52.33 1.01 31.39
N GLY A 151 -51.00 1.10 31.35
CA GLY A 151 -50.26 2.18 32.02
C GLY A 151 -49.00 2.63 31.28
N THR A 152 -48.52 3.84 31.58
CA THR A 152 -47.26 4.43 31.06
C THR A 152 -46.04 3.53 31.29
N HIS A 153 -46.05 2.68 32.32
CA HIS A 153 -45.04 1.63 32.56
C HIS A 153 -44.91 0.57 31.45
N CYS A 154 -45.93 0.41 30.59
CA CYS A 154 -45.89 -0.51 29.46
C CYS A 154 -44.91 -0.06 28.36
N ASN A 155 -44.75 1.25 28.16
CA ASN A 155 -43.81 1.78 27.16
C ASN A 155 -42.35 1.61 27.60
N THR A 156 -42.05 1.86 28.88
CA THR A 156 -40.71 1.62 29.44
C THR A 156 -40.33 0.14 29.36
N SER A 157 -41.28 -0.76 29.68
CA SER A 157 -41.07 -2.21 29.61
C SER A 157 -40.84 -2.70 28.17
N LYS A 158 -41.54 -2.13 27.18
CA LYS A 158 -41.30 -2.42 25.74
C LYS A 158 -39.88 -2.03 25.31
N THR A 159 -39.38 -0.87 25.73
CA THR A 159 -38.01 -0.42 25.41
C THR A 159 -36.96 -1.32 26.04
N ILE A 160 -37.13 -1.70 27.32
CA ILE A 160 -36.21 -2.61 28.02
C ILE A 160 -36.17 -3.98 27.33
N ILE A 161 -37.34 -4.54 26.96
CA ILE A 161 -37.40 -5.82 26.22
C ILE A 161 -36.69 -5.72 24.87
N LYS A 162 -36.88 -4.62 24.13
CA LYS A 162 -36.20 -4.40 22.84
C LYS A 162 -34.68 -4.38 22.99
N ASN A 163 -34.17 -3.66 23.99
CA ASN A 163 -32.74 -3.56 24.26
C ASN A 163 -32.13 -4.92 24.65
N LEU A 164 -32.80 -5.65 25.57
CA LEU A 164 -32.35 -6.99 25.98
C LEU A 164 -32.35 -8.00 24.83
N LYS A 165 -33.33 -7.92 23.91
CA LYS A 165 -33.33 -8.75 22.70
C LYS A 165 -32.17 -8.43 21.77
N GLY A 166 -31.87 -7.14 21.58
CA GLY A 166 -30.70 -6.71 20.80
C GLY A 166 -29.39 -7.22 21.40
N GLU A 167 -29.25 -7.15 22.72
CA GLU A 167 -28.06 -7.68 23.42
C GLU A 167 -27.93 -9.21 23.27
N ILE A 168 -29.04 -9.95 23.36
CA ILE A 168 -29.06 -11.40 23.10
C ILE A 168 -28.63 -11.72 21.66
N ASP A 169 -29.07 -10.95 20.67
CA ASP A 169 -28.73 -11.19 19.27
C ASP A 169 -27.25 -10.91 18.97
N ILE A 170 -26.69 -9.87 19.57
CA ILE A 170 -25.23 -9.59 19.51
C ILE A 170 -24.46 -10.77 20.13
N LEU A 171 -24.78 -11.17 21.36
CA LEU A 171 -24.09 -12.25 22.05
C LEU A 171 -24.21 -13.61 21.34
N LYS A 172 -25.35 -13.88 20.70
CA LYS A 172 -25.52 -15.09 19.86
C LYS A 172 -24.62 -15.06 18.62
N SER A 173 -24.47 -13.90 17.98
CA SER A 173 -23.59 -13.76 16.81
C SER A 173 -22.12 -13.97 17.20
N GLU A 174 -21.70 -13.46 18.36
CA GLU A 174 -20.36 -13.68 18.91
C GLU A 174 -20.13 -15.14 19.28
N TYR A 175 -21.10 -15.76 19.96
CA TYR A 175 -21.07 -17.17 20.32
C TYR A 175 -20.97 -18.10 19.10
N GLN A 176 -21.75 -17.83 18.04
CA GLN A 176 -21.69 -18.61 16.79
C GLN A 176 -20.36 -18.43 16.05
N ASN A 177 -19.79 -17.22 16.08
CA ASN A 177 -18.46 -16.99 15.52
C ASN A 177 -17.37 -17.73 16.31
N ASP A 178 -17.47 -17.76 17.64
CA ASP A 178 -16.51 -18.45 18.50
C ASP A 178 -16.62 -19.98 18.41
N GLU A 179 -17.83 -20.53 18.25
CA GLU A 179 -18.08 -21.96 17.97
C GLU A 179 -17.62 -22.37 16.57
N ASN A 180 -17.87 -21.57 15.53
CA ASN A 180 -17.38 -21.87 14.17
C ASN A 180 -15.85 -21.79 14.06
N ASN A 181 -15.20 -21.01 14.91
CA ASN A 181 -13.75 -20.98 15.07
C ASN A 181 -13.18 -22.20 15.85
N ASN A 182 -13.93 -23.30 16.01
CA ASN A 182 -13.43 -24.55 16.62
C ASN A 182 -12.74 -25.52 15.63
N VAL A 183 -12.72 -25.25 14.32
CA VAL A 183 -12.25 -26.24 13.32
C VAL A 183 -11.02 -25.82 12.50
N MET A 184 -10.58 -24.56 12.51
CA MET A 184 -9.40 -24.20 11.72
C MET A 184 -8.11 -24.38 12.53
N ASP A 185 -7.44 -25.52 12.29
CA ASP A 185 -5.99 -25.47 12.06
C ASP A 185 -5.79 -24.43 10.94
N ASP A 186 -5.20 -23.28 11.30
CA ASP A 186 -5.19 -22.00 10.57
C ASP A 186 -4.55 -22.05 9.17
N LEU A 187 -5.16 -22.75 8.23
CA LEU A 187 -4.85 -22.62 6.81
C LEU A 187 -5.61 -21.40 6.28
N ILE A 188 -4.89 -20.31 6.02
CA ILE A 188 -5.49 -19.17 5.33
C ILE A 188 -5.84 -19.63 3.90
N GLU A 189 -7.13 -19.79 3.63
CA GLU A 189 -7.60 -20.10 2.29
C GLU A 189 -7.34 -18.89 1.38
N THR A 190 -6.44 -19.04 0.42
CA THR A 190 -5.95 -17.93 -0.41
C THR A 190 -6.71 -17.76 -1.73
N ARG A 191 -7.49 -18.75 -2.13
CA ARG A 191 -8.20 -18.79 -3.41
C ARG A 191 -9.71 -18.85 -3.19
N LEU A 192 -10.47 -18.28 -4.12
CA LEU A 192 -11.92 -18.43 -4.15
C LEU A 192 -12.30 -19.76 -4.80
N GLU A 193 -13.41 -20.36 -4.36
CA GLU A 193 -13.98 -21.61 -4.91
C GLU A 193 -14.65 -21.44 -6.30
N SER A 194 -14.28 -20.39 -7.06
CA SER A 194 -14.85 -20.11 -8.39
C SER A 194 -13.97 -20.62 -9.53
N LYS A 195 -14.58 -20.81 -10.72
CA LYS A 195 -13.87 -21.19 -11.94
C LYS A 195 -12.75 -20.19 -12.24
N GLY A 196 -11.53 -20.69 -12.46
CA GLY A 196 -10.31 -19.89 -12.62
C GLY A 196 -9.52 -19.63 -11.32
N LYS A 197 -10.06 -20.04 -10.17
CA LYS A 197 -9.47 -19.91 -8.81
C LYS A 197 -8.71 -18.60 -8.58
N PRO A 198 -9.37 -17.44 -8.75
CA PRO A 198 -8.77 -16.14 -8.42
C PRO A 198 -8.37 -16.12 -6.95
N PHE A 199 -7.29 -15.38 -6.65
CA PHE A 199 -6.91 -15.12 -5.25
C PHE A 199 -8.00 -14.29 -4.58
N ASN A 200 -8.27 -14.56 -3.31
CA ASN A 200 -9.27 -13.82 -2.56
C ASN A 200 -8.90 -12.34 -2.41
N ASP A 201 -9.88 -11.50 -2.07
CA ASP A 201 -9.68 -10.05 -2.00
C ASP A 201 -8.66 -9.64 -0.93
N LYS A 202 -8.52 -10.42 0.16
CA LYS A 202 -7.52 -10.16 1.21
C LYS A 202 -6.10 -10.27 0.66
N ILE A 203 -5.80 -11.33 -0.09
CA ILE A 203 -4.49 -11.51 -0.74
C ILE A 203 -4.27 -10.41 -1.78
N ARG A 204 -5.27 -10.07 -2.59
CA ARG A 204 -5.16 -8.96 -3.57
C ARG A 204 -4.82 -7.64 -2.87
N GLN A 205 -5.54 -7.29 -1.80
CA GLN A 205 -5.30 -6.08 -1.01
C GLN A 205 -3.87 -6.05 -0.42
N ILE A 206 -3.35 -7.17 0.08
CA ILE A 206 -1.96 -7.23 0.56
C ILE A 206 -0.98 -6.87 -0.56
N TYR A 207 -1.15 -7.45 -1.75
CA TYR A 207 -0.30 -7.12 -2.89
C TYR A 207 -0.46 -5.67 -3.31
N TYR A 208 -1.68 -5.12 -3.29
CA TYR A 208 -1.91 -3.70 -3.60
C TYR A 208 -1.21 -2.78 -2.61
N ASN A 209 -1.34 -3.06 -1.31
CA ASN A 209 -0.68 -2.29 -0.25
C ASN A 209 0.85 -2.34 -0.38
N PHE A 210 1.41 -3.51 -0.70
CA PHE A 210 2.84 -3.65 -0.93
C PHE A 210 3.30 -2.85 -2.15
N ARG A 211 2.54 -2.87 -3.24
CA ARG A 211 2.86 -2.08 -4.45
C ARG A 211 2.74 -0.59 -4.20
N SER A 212 1.70 -0.14 -3.51
CA SER A 212 1.54 1.26 -3.09
C SER A 212 2.65 1.71 -2.15
N GLY A 213 3.19 0.80 -1.34
CA GLY A 213 4.38 1.02 -0.49
C GLY A 213 5.73 0.94 -1.23
N GLY A 214 5.72 0.76 -2.55
CA GLY A 214 6.94 0.67 -3.37
C GLY A 214 7.69 -0.66 -3.28
N ILE A 215 7.11 -1.70 -2.68
CA ILE A 215 7.76 -3.01 -2.54
C ILE A 215 7.79 -3.72 -3.89
N GLY A 216 8.98 -4.12 -4.34
CA GLY A 216 9.15 -4.88 -5.59
C GLY A 216 8.45 -6.24 -5.56
N LEU A 217 7.86 -6.65 -6.67
CA LEU A 217 7.05 -7.88 -6.79
C LEU A 217 7.78 -9.14 -6.33
N GLN A 218 9.09 -9.22 -6.58
CA GLN A 218 9.94 -10.33 -6.17
C GLN A 218 10.05 -10.48 -4.64
N HIS A 219 9.72 -9.43 -3.87
CA HIS A 219 9.80 -9.43 -2.41
C HIS A 219 8.44 -9.66 -1.74
N CYS A 220 7.32 -9.49 -2.46
CA CYS A 220 5.99 -9.62 -1.89
C CYS A 220 5.76 -11.03 -1.30
N THR A 221 5.96 -12.09 -2.08
CA THR A 221 5.72 -13.47 -1.63
C THR A 221 6.64 -13.87 -0.46
N PRO A 222 7.97 -13.65 -0.51
CA PRO A 222 8.85 -13.94 0.63
C PRO A 222 8.46 -13.17 1.90
N LEU A 223 8.04 -11.92 1.79
CA LEU A 223 7.60 -11.12 2.93
C LEU A 223 6.34 -11.69 3.58
N ILE A 224 5.32 -12.05 2.78
CA ILE A 224 4.08 -12.66 3.30
C ILE A 224 4.41 -13.97 4.02
N LYS A 225 5.21 -14.85 3.40
CA LYS A 225 5.62 -16.11 4.03
C LYS A 225 6.39 -15.87 5.33
N CYS A 226 7.32 -14.91 5.34
CA CYS A 226 8.10 -14.58 6.53
C CYS A 226 7.20 -14.16 7.69
N VAL A 227 6.21 -13.31 7.43
CA VAL A 227 5.27 -12.81 8.45
C VAL A 227 4.42 -13.95 9.00
N LEU A 228 3.81 -14.74 8.13
CA LEU A 228 2.89 -15.81 8.57
C LEU A 228 3.64 -16.92 9.31
N ASN A 229 4.86 -17.24 8.88
CA ASN A 229 5.73 -18.16 9.62
C ASN A 229 6.05 -17.65 11.03
N LEU A 230 6.20 -16.33 11.24
CA LEU A 230 6.41 -15.77 12.59
C LEU A 230 5.18 -15.90 13.48
N LEU A 231 3.99 -15.99 12.89
CA LEU A 231 2.72 -16.18 13.57
C LEU A 231 2.34 -17.66 13.74
N ASN A 232 3.18 -18.59 13.27
CA ASN A 232 2.87 -20.03 13.18
C ASN A 232 1.58 -20.32 12.40
N MET A 233 1.29 -19.52 11.37
CA MET A 233 0.15 -19.74 10.48
C MET A 233 0.63 -20.45 9.22
N GLU A 234 -0.08 -21.51 8.83
CA GLU A 234 0.15 -22.17 7.55
C GLU A 234 -0.56 -21.40 6.44
N ILE A 235 0.14 -21.17 5.33
CA ILE A 235 -0.46 -20.51 4.17
C ILE A 235 -0.59 -21.50 3.02
N GLY A 236 -1.73 -21.43 2.34
CA GLY A 236 -1.91 -22.07 1.05
C GLY A 236 -1.04 -21.44 -0.04
N ASP A 237 -1.44 -21.67 -1.29
CA ASP A 237 -0.76 -21.07 -2.44
C ASP A 237 -0.73 -19.54 -2.34
N LEU A 238 0.38 -18.93 -2.73
CA LEU A 238 0.50 -17.48 -2.91
C LEU A 238 0.60 -17.12 -4.40
N PRO A 239 0.24 -15.89 -4.80
CA PRO A 239 0.39 -15.45 -6.18
C PRO A 239 1.81 -15.66 -6.69
N SER A 240 1.92 -16.27 -7.87
CA SER A 240 3.18 -16.35 -8.61
C SER A 240 3.65 -14.94 -9.02
N LYS A 241 4.91 -14.78 -9.45
CA LYS A 241 5.41 -13.50 -9.96
C LYS A 241 4.53 -12.96 -11.10
N THR A 242 4.13 -13.83 -12.03
CA THR A 242 3.25 -13.47 -13.15
C THR A 242 1.87 -13.03 -12.66
N THR A 243 1.29 -13.79 -11.72
CA THR A 243 0.00 -13.42 -11.14
C THR A 243 0.06 -12.09 -10.38
N ALA A 244 1.13 -11.87 -9.61
CA ALA A 244 1.34 -10.61 -8.90
C ALA A 244 1.56 -9.43 -9.85
N CYS A 245 2.17 -9.67 -11.02
CA CYS A 245 2.25 -8.69 -12.10
C CYS A 245 0.85 -8.33 -12.62
N ASN A 246 0.02 -9.32 -12.89
CA ASN A 246 -1.37 -9.10 -13.32
C ASN A 246 -2.18 -8.30 -12.28
N LEU A 247 -2.00 -8.61 -10.98
CA LEU A 247 -2.59 -7.84 -9.89
C LEU A 247 -2.10 -6.38 -9.88
N THR A 248 -0.83 -6.12 -10.24
CA THR A 248 -0.32 -4.75 -10.35
C THR A 248 -0.93 -4.01 -11.54
N THR A 249 -1.13 -4.70 -12.66
CA THR A 249 -1.84 -4.15 -13.83
C THR A 249 -3.27 -3.79 -13.45
N GLU A 250 -3.97 -4.69 -12.76
CA GLU A 250 -5.32 -4.46 -12.25
C GLU A 250 -5.37 -3.24 -11.30
N LEU A 251 -4.46 -3.15 -10.33
CA LEU A 251 -4.35 -1.97 -9.47
C LEU A 251 -4.16 -0.68 -10.27
N GLY A 252 -3.35 -0.73 -11.33
CA GLY A 252 -3.16 0.40 -12.24
C GLY A 252 -4.44 0.79 -12.98
N LEU A 253 -5.27 -0.16 -13.36
CA LEU A 253 -6.58 0.10 -13.98
C LEU A 253 -7.55 0.74 -12.98
N ILE A 254 -7.65 0.18 -11.77
CA ILE A 254 -8.49 0.72 -10.69
C ILE A 254 -8.06 2.16 -10.35
N ALA A 255 -6.75 2.41 -10.27
CA ALA A 255 -6.22 3.75 -10.02
C ALA A 255 -6.63 4.74 -11.13
N LYS A 256 -6.58 4.33 -12.40
CA LYS A 256 -7.04 5.17 -13.52
C LYS A 256 -8.53 5.47 -13.44
N GLN A 257 -9.36 4.50 -13.04
CA GLN A 257 -10.79 4.72 -12.83
C GLN A 257 -11.05 5.78 -11.76
N HIS A 258 -10.42 5.64 -10.59
CA HIS A 258 -10.56 6.63 -9.52
C HIS A 258 -10.05 8.01 -9.93
N ILE A 259 -8.94 8.08 -10.67
CA ILE A 259 -8.43 9.35 -11.22
C ILE A 259 -9.46 9.94 -12.19
N GLY A 260 -10.05 9.14 -13.07
CA GLY A 260 -11.09 9.59 -14.01
C GLY A 260 -12.30 10.16 -13.29
N GLU A 261 -12.80 9.47 -12.27
CA GLU A 261 -13.90 9.92 -11.41
C GLU A 261 -13.57 11.22 -10.68
N GLU A 262 -12.38 11.33 -10.08
CA GLU A 262 -11.95 12.53 -9.37
C GLU A 262 -11.83 13.73 -10.32
N ILE A 263 -11.25 13.57 -11.51
CA ILE A 263 -11.12 14.68 -12.46
C ILE A 263 -12.47 15.07 -13.04
N TYR A 264 -13.33 14.09 -13.33
CA TYR A 264 -14.68 14.34 -13.84
C TYR A 264 -15.50 15.24 -12.89
N ASN A 265 -15.42 14.94 -11.59
CA ASN A 265 -16.10 15.68 -10.54
C ASN A 265 -15.35 16.95 -10.11
N ALA A 266 -14.12 17.16 -10.56
CA ALA A 266 -13.34 18.34 -10.24
C ALA A 266 -13.73 19.54 -11.12
N GLU A 267 -13.55 20.73 -10.53
CA GLU A 267 -13.58 22.01 -11.21
C GLU A 267 -12.19 22.65 -11.13
N ASN A 268 -11.87 23.49 -12.11
CA ASN A 268 -10.63 24.27 -12.16
C ASN A 268 -9.38 23.42 -12.01
N VAL A 269 -9.29 22.40 -12.85
CA VAL A 269 -8.20 21.44 -12.81
C VAL A 269 -6.93 22.08 -13.39
N THR A 270 -5.81 21.90 -12.69
CA THR A 270 -4.49 22.30 -13.17
C THR A 270 -3.75 21.07 -13.69
N MET A 271 -3.35 21.10 -14.96
CA MET A 271 -2.52 20.05 -15.54
C MET A 271 -1.04 20.44 -15.43
N HIS A 272 -0.25 19.55 -14.85
CA HIS A 272 1.19 19.64 -14.77
C HIS A 272 1.82 18.67 -15.76
N ARG A 273 2.87 19.12 -16.45
CA ARG A 273 3.59 18.29 -17.42
C ARG A 273 5.07 18.44 -17.15
N ASP A 274 5.77 17.32 -17.20
CA ASP A 274 7.20 17.25 -16.97
C ASP A 274 7.82 16.29 -17.98
N ALA A 275 8.88 16.75 -18.62
CA ALA A 275 9.62 15.98 -19.61
C ALA A 275 11.07 15.85 -19.14
N SER A 276 11.56 14.62 -19.04
CA SER A 276 12.94 14.36 -18.61
C SER A 276 13.61 13.35 -19.52
N THR A 277 14.91 13.51 -19.75
CA THR A 277 15.70 12.57 -20.55
C THR A 277 16.69 11.84 -19.66
N LYS A 278 16.67 10.52 -19.71
CA LYS A 278 17.59 9.68 -18.94
C LYS A 278 18.12 8.54 -19.80
N LEU A 279 19.45 8.47 -19.93
CA LEU A 279 20.14 7.44 -20.70
C LEU A 279 19.66 7.35 -22.17
N GLY A 280 19.47 8.52 -22.81
CA GLY A 280 18.99 8.60 -24.19
C GLY A 280 17.50 8.29 -24.39
N ARG A 281 16.74 8.09 -23.31
CA ARG A 281 15.29 7.87 -23.37
C ARG A 281 14.55 9.09 -22.85
N HIS A 282 13.49 9.48 -23.56
CA HIS A 282 12.64 10.61 -23.19
C HIS A 282 11.44 10.10 -22.40
N PHE A 283 11.23 10.64 -21.21
CA PHE A 283 10.09 10.33 -20.36
C PHE A 283 9.23 11.56 -20.22
N TYR A 284 7.93 11.37 -20.38
CA TYR A 284 6.93 12.41 -20.30
C TYR A 284 5.86 12.04 -19.28
N GLY A 285 5.73 12.87 -18.26
CA GLY A 285 4.81 12.71 -17.16
C GLY A 285 3.70 13.74 -17.22
N VAL A 286 2.48 13.30 -16.98
CA VAL A 286 1.30 14.16 -16.86
C VAL A 286 0.72 13.96 -15.47
N GLN A 287 0.56 15.06 -14.74
CA GLN A 287 -0.09 15.08 -13.44
C GLN A 287 -1.22 16.10 -13.44
N ILE A 288 -2.17 15.91 -12.55
CA ILE A 288 -3.34 16.75 -12.42
C ILE A 288 -3.53 17.13 -10.96
N THR A 289 -3.71 18.42 -10.70
CA THR A 289 -4.07 18.92 -9.37
C THR A 289 -5.49 19.46 -9.40
N ASN A 290 -6.31 18.97 -8.46
CA ASN A 290 -7.68 19.47 -8.29
C ASN A 290 -7.72 20.71 -7.37
N LYS A 291 -8.89 21.33 -7.24
CA LYS A 291 -9.11 22.47 -6.33
C LYS A 291 -8.82 22.17 -4.86
N LYS A 292 -8.87 20.89 -4.45
CA LYS A 292 -8.51 20.43 -3.10
C LYS A 292 -7.00 20.29 -2.90
N GLN A 293 -6.17 20.71 -3.87
CA GLN A 293 -4.71 20.58 -3.85
C GLN A 293 -4.24 19.12 -3.79
N GLN A 294 -5.05 18.19 -4.29
CA GLN A 294 -4.66 16.79 -4.45
C GLN A 294 -4.07 16.61 -5.83
N THR A 295 -2.83 16.14 -5.90
CA THR A 295 -2.12 15.89 -7.15
C THR A 295 -2.15 14.40 -7.47
N PHE A 296 -2.63 14.08 -8.66
CA PHE A 296 -2.73 12.73 -9.21
C PHE A 296 -1.74 12.58 -10.36
N THR A 297 -1.00 11.48 -10.38
CA THR A 297 -0.18 11.13 -11.56
C THR A 297 -1.06 10.39 -12.55
N THR A 298 -1.49 11.10 -13.58
CA THR A 298 -2.39 10.60 -14.63
C THR A 298 -1.67 9.59 -15.53
N GLY A 299 -0.40 9.85 -15.85
CA GLY A 299 0.40 8.94 -16.65
C GLY A 299 1.87 9.32 -16.73
N LEU A 300 2.70 8.32 -17.01
CA LEU A 300 4.11 8.45 -17.33
C LEU A 300 4.41 7.56 -18.53
N ARG A 301 5.03 8.11 -19.57
CA ARG A 301 5.34 7.37 -20.81
C ARG A 301 6.75 7.64 -21.27
N GLU A 302 7.36 6.65 -21.89
CA GLU A 302 8.53 6.84 -22.72
C GLU A 302 8.03 7.32 -24.09
N VAL A 303 8.60 8.40 -24.61
CA VAL A 303 8.29 8.92 -25.94
C VAL A 303 9.49 8.77 -26.87
N THR A 304 9.22 8.67 -28.16
CA THR A 304 10.23 8.41 -29.20
C THR A 304 11.14 9.59 -29.47
N ASP A 305 10.63 10.82 -29.32
CA ASP A 305 11.37 12.05 -29.48
C ASP A 305 10.91 13.13 -28.49
N GLY A 306 11.61 14.26 -28.48
CA GLY A 306 11.26 15.42 -27.66
C GLY A 306 10.56 16.52 -28.45
N LYS A 307 9.66 16.18 -29.39
CA LYS A 307 8.88 17.16 -30.17
C LYS A 307 7.57 17.50 -29.46
N ALA A 308 7.10 18.74 -29.65
CA ALA A 308 5.86 19.21 -29.05
C ALA A 308 4.63 18.41 -29.51
N THR A 309 4.56 18.03 -30.79
CA THR A 309 3.47 17.20 -31.33
C THR A 309 3.37 15.84 -30.65
N THR A 310 4.51 15.18 -30.44
CA THR A 310 4.60 13.89 -29.73
C THR A 310 4.11 14.00 -28.29
N TYR A 311 4.46 15.09 -27.58
CA TYR A 311 3.96 15.35 -26.24
C TYR A 311 2.45 15.61 -26.20
N VAL A 312 1.91 16.34 -27.19
CA VAL A 312 0.45 16.56 -27.34
C VAL A 312 -0.27 15.23 -27.51
N GLU A 313 0.17 14.39 -28.45
CA GLU A 313 -0.40 13.06 -28.70
C GLU A 313 -0.30 12.16 -27.47
N CYS A 314 0.84 12.18 -26.78
CA CYS A 314 1.02 11.43 -25.55
C CYS A 314 0.07 11.90 -24.43
N THR A 315 -0.13 13.21 -24.27
CA THR A 315 -1.12 13.74 -23.31
C THR A 315 -2.51 13.21 -23.67
N LYS A 316 -2.92 13.29 -24.93
CA LYS A 316 -4.23 12.79 -25.39
C LYS A 316 -4.41 11.30 -25.09
N HIS A 317 -3.41 10.49 -25.38
CA HIS A 317 -3.44 9.06 -25.10
C HIS A 317 -3.56 8.77 -23.59
N ILE A 318 -2.83 9.49 -22.74
CA ILE A 318 -2.92 9.34 -21.28
C ILE A 318 -4.34 9.66 -20.79
N PHE A 319 -4.94 10.75 -21.26
CA PHE A 319 -6.31 11.11 -20.86
C PHE A 319 -7.35 10.14 -21.43
N GLN A 320 -7.18 9.68 -22.67
CA GLN A 320 -8.06 8.68 -23.28
C GLN A 320 -8.05 7.38 -22.47
N GLU A 321 -6.90 6.94 -22.00
CA GLU A 321 -6.84 5.78 -21.11
C GLU A 321 -7.62 6.04 -19.81
N VAL A 322 -7.50 7.21 -19.21
CA VAL A 322 -8.22 7.54 -17.97
C VAL A 322 -9.74 7.62 -18.19
N THR A 323 -10.19 8.12 -19.35
CA THR A 323 -11.63 8.19 -19.68
C THR A 323 -12.22 6.85 -20.11
N THR A 324 -11.47 6.02 -20.83
CA THR A 324 -11.99 4.74 -21.37
C THR A 324 -12.43 3.78 -20.26
N PHE A 325 -11.81 3.86 -19.08
CA PHE A 325 -12.14 2.97 -17.97
C PHE A 325 -13.28 3.47 -17.07
N SER A 326 -13.89 4.64 -17.33
CA SER A 326 -15.01 5.16 -16.51
C SER A 326 -16.34 4.41 -16.70
N GLY A 327 -16.40 3.42 -17.61
CA GLY A 327 -17.58 2.56 -17.79
C GLY A 327 -18.82 3.25 -18.38
N THR A 328 -18.70 4.53 -18.76
CA THR A 328 -19.77 5.30 -19.39
C THR A 328 -19.73 5.12 -20.91
N LEU A 329 -20.90 4.98 -21.55
CA LEU A 329 -21.05 4.86 -23.01
C LEU A 329 -20.45 6.05 -23.77
N ASP A 330 -20.51 7.24 -23.16
CA ASP A 330 -19.80 8.42 -23.60
C ASP A 330 -18.66 8.72 -22.61
N PRO A 331 -17.38 8.60 -23.01
CA PRO A 331 -16.28 8.97 -22.15
C PRO A 331 -16.37 10.47 -21.86
N PRO A 332 -16.40 10.89 -20.58
CA PRO A 332 -16.55 12.30 -20.25
C PRO A 332 -15.39 13.12 -20.84
N ASN A 333 -15.67 14.33 -21.32
CA ASN A 333 -14.65 15.26 -21.78
C ASN A 333 -13.85 15.81 -20.59
N ILE A 334 -12.95 15.00 -20.06
CA ILE A 334 -12.05 15.35 -18.94
C ILE A 334 -11.10 16.48 -19.36
N PHE A 335 -10.74 16.57 -20.65
CA PHE A 335 -9.93 17.67 -21.18
C PHE A 335 -10.59 19.03 -20.97
N GLY A 336 -11.92 19.11 -21.10
CA GLY A 336 -12.70 20.31 -20.83
C GLY A 336 -12.72 20.74 -19.35
N LYS A 337 -12.17 19.95 -18.42
CA LYS A 337 -12.06 20.34 -17.00
C LYS A 337 -10.78 21.13 -16.71
N VAL A 338 -9.79 21.06 -17.60
CA VAL A 338 -8.51 21.72 -17.42
C VAL A 338 -8.67 23.22 -17.65
N LYS A 339 -8.37 24.00 -16.62
CA LYS A 339 -8.41 25.48 -16.64
C LYS A 339 -7.03 26.10 -16.60
N ASN A 340 -6.04 25.35 -16.10
CA ASN A 340 -4.70 25.84 -15.92
C ASN A 340 -3.68 24.82 -16.43
N PHE A 341 -2.64 25.29 -17.09
CA PHE A 341 -1.42 24.54 -17.34
C PHE A 341 -0.31 25.06 -16.43
N MET A 342 0.46 24.15 -15.85
CA MET A 342 1.67 24.47 -15.11
C MET A 342 2.82 23.65 -15.68
N THR A 343 3.75 24.31 -16.35
CA THR A 343 4.87 23.65 -17.02
C THR A 343 6.20 24.28 -16.61
N ASP A 344 7.29 23.64 -17.01
CA ASP A 344 8.60 24.30 -16.99
C ASP A 344 8.65 25.45 -18.01
N ARG A 345 9.76 26.20 -18.00
CA ARG A 345 10.00 27.33 -18.92
C ARG A 345 10.62 26.88 -20.25
N SER A 346 10.39 25.64 -20.69
CA SER A 346 10.92 25.20 -21.98
C SER A 346 10.07 25.75 -23.13
N ALA A 347 10.72 26.25 -24.19
CA ALA A 347 10.04 26.68 -25.42
C ALA A 347 9.13 25.58 -26.00
N LYS A 348 9.52 24.31 -25.81
CA LYS A 348 8.76 23.15 -26.24
C LYS A 348 7.44 23.02 -25.47
N GLU A 349 7.45 23.11 -24.14
CA GLU A 349 6.23 23.06 -23.33
C GLU A 349 5.30 24.24 -23.62
N TYR A 350 5.85 25.42 -23.96
CA TYR A 350 5.04 26.55 -24.43
C TYR A 350 4.29 26.22 -25.73
N LYS A 351 4.97 25.63 -26.72
CA LYS A 351 4.33 25.16 -27.96
C LYS A 351 3.24 24.10 -27.68
N VAL A 352 3.48 23.16 -26.76
CA VAL A 352 2.48 22.18 -26.32
C VAL A 352 1.28 22.86 -25.66
N ASN A 353 1.51 23.86 -24.78
CA ASN A 353 0.44 24.64 -24.14
C ASN A 353 -0.44 25.34 -25.18
N LYS A 354 0.17 25.99 -26.18
CA LYS A 354 -0.57 26.68 -27.24
C LYS A 354 -1.51 25.71 -27.98
N ILE A 355 -0.98 24.57 -28.43
CA ILE A 355 -1.76 23.56 -29.17
C ILE A 355 -2.92 23.03 -28.32
N LEU A 356 -2.65 22.59 -27.09
CA LEU A 356 -3.70 22.03 -26.23
C LEU A 356 -4.73 23.07 -25.78
N ALA A 357 -4.32 24.32 -25.54
CA ALA A 357 -5.24 25.39 -25.18
C ALA A 357 -6.22 25.69 -26.33
N THR A 358 -5.74 25.73 -27.58
CA THR A 358 -6.59 25.88 -28.76
C THR A 358 -7.62 24.76 -28.86
N GLU A 359 -7.20 23.50 -28.66
CA GLU A 359 -8.12 22.35 -28.72
C GLU A 359 -9.16 22.34 -27.59
N ILE A 360 -8.75 22.66 -26.35
CA ILE A 360 -9.68 22.75 -25.22
C ILE A 360 -10.69 23.87 -25.43
N SER A 361 -10.23 25.01 -25.94
CA SER A 361 -11.08 26.18 -26.19
C SER A 361 -12.06 25.92 -27.34
N ALA A 362 -11.62 25.18 -28.39
CA ALA A 362 -12.50 24.74 -29.48
C ALA A 362 -13.57 23.77 -28.99
N ALA A 363 -13.24 22.87 -28.05
CA ALA A 363 -14.20 21.93 -27.46
C ALA A 363 -15.14 22.58 -26.43
N SER A 364 -14.74 23.70 -25.83
CA SER A 364 -15.55 24.44 -24.86
C SER A 364 -15.23 25.95 -24.92
N PRO A 365 -15.99 26.74 -25.70
CA PRO A 365 -15.70 28.17 -25.92
C PRO A 365 -15.69 29.03 -24.65
N ILE A 366 -16.31 28.55 -23.57
CA ILE A 366 -16.40 29.24 -22.27
C ILE A 366 -15.12 28.99 -21.44
N ASN A 367 -14.27 28.05 -21.86
CA ASN A 367 -13.07 27.66 -21.13
C ASN A 367 -11.82 28.35 -21.66
N THR A 368 -11.52 29.52 -21.11
CA THR A 368 -10.17 30.10 -21.24
C THR A 368 -9.19 29.30 -20.37
N VAL A 369 -8.17 28.72 -20.99
CA VAL A 369 -7.09 28.02 -20.28
C VAL A 369 -5.96 29.00 -19.97
N GLN A 370 -5.58 29.11 -18.70
CA GLN A 370 -4.45 29.92 -18.25
C GLN A 370 -3.18 29.07 -18.24
N SER A 371 -2.03 29.67 -18.55
CA SER A 371 -0.73 29.00 -18.50
C SER A 371 0.17 29.67 -17.48
N PHE A 372 0.77 28.87 -16.61
CA PHE A 372 1.71 29.29 -15.58
C PHE A 372 3.05 28.59 -15.79
N THR A 373 4.13 29.31 -15.53
CA THR A 373 5.47 28.72 -15.51
C THR A 373 5.89 28.44 -14.07
N CYS A 374 6.51 27.28 -13.84
CA CYS A 374 7.10 26.97 -12.54
C CYS A 374 8.26 27.93 -12.26
N THR A 375 8.18 28.68 -11.16
CA THR A 375 9.23 29.64 -10.73
C THR A 375 10.38 28.96 -9.99
N VAL A 376 10.21 27.70 -9.56
CA VAL A 376 11.17 26.97 -8.72
C VAL A 376 12.05 26.05 -9.57
N HIS A 377 12.73 26.62 -10.55
CA HIS A 377 13.89 25.98 -11.18
C HIS A 377 15.10 26.89 -10.98
N PRO A 378 15.93 26.64 -9.95
CA PRO A 378 17.12 27.44 -9.67
C PRO A 378 18.09 27.56 -10.87
N LEU A 379 18.03 26.58 -11.79
CA LEU A 379 18.86 26.55 -13.00
C LEU A 379 18.29 27.38 -14.16
N LEU A 380 16.98 27.68 -14.17
CA LEU A 380 16.32 28.46 -15.22
C LEU A 380 16.49 29.98 -15.03
N GLN A 381 16.82 30.46 -13.83
CA GLN A 381 17.20 31.87 -13.61
C GLN A 381 18.49 32.25 -14.37
N PHE A 382 19.31 31.27 -14.75
CA PHE A 382 20.54 31.48 -15.52
C PHE A 382 20.35 31.33 -17.03
N SER A 383 19.21 30.81 -17.50
CA SER A 383 18.93 30.61 -18.93
C SER A 383 18.13 31.74 -19.58
N GLU A 384 17.53 32.65 -18.79
CA GLU A 384 16.78 33.81 -19.30
C GLU A 384 17.66 34.76 -20.14
N ILE A 385 18.99 34.66 -20.04
CA ILE A 385 19.93 35.51 -20.78
C ILE A 385 19.93 35.18 -22.29
N LYS A 386 19.51 33.98 -22.72
CA LYS A 386 19.53 33.58 -24.15
C LYS A 386 18.23 33.74 -24.92
N TYR A 387 17.08 33.82 -24.24
CA TYR A 387 15.77 33.84 -24.91
C TYR A 387 15.52 35.11 -25.74
N TYR A 388 16.21 36.21 -25.44
CA TYR A 388 16.06 37.46 -26.20
C TYR A 388 16.85 37.48 -27.51
N GLU A 389 17.81 36.58 -27.72
CA GLU A 389 18.62 36.56 -28.96
C GLU A 389 17.96 35.70 -30.05
N GLU A 390 17.33 34.56 -29.71
CA GLU A 390 16.72 33.67 -30.70
C GLU A 390 15.36 34.16 -31.24
N GLU A 391 14.59 34.99 -30.52
CA GLU A 391 13.37 35.63 -31.05
C GLU A 391 13.67 36.79 -32.04
N MET A 392 14.92 37.28 -32.07
CA MET A 392 15.35 38.28 -33.07
C MET A 392 15.72 37.63 -34.41
N ASP A 393 16.29 36.41 -34.40
CA ASP A 393 16.70 35.72 -35.64
C ASP A 393 15.52 35.12 -36.43
N GLU A 394 14.44 34.65 -35.77
CA GLU A 394 13.28 34.09 -36.50
C GLU A 394 12.38 35.15 -37.18
N ASN A 395 12.60 36.44 -36.93
CA ASN A 395 11.84 37.55 -37.55
C ASN A 395 12.58 38.26 -38.69
N GLU A 396 13.87 37.98 -38.94
CA GLU A 396 14.60 38.60 -40.06
C GLU A 396 14.28 37.93 -41.41
N ASP A 397 13.85 36.66 -41.42
CA ASP A 397 13.55 35.93 -42.67
C ASP A 397 12.18 36.27 -43.30
N GLU A 398 11.33 37.08 -42.65
CA GLU A 398 9.98 37.42 -43.14
C GLU A 398 9.86 38.82 -43.78
N TYR A 399 10.94 39.61 -43.84
CA TYR A 399 10.90 40.99 -44.38
C TYR A 399 11.49 41.19 -45.79
N ASP A 400 11.99 40.14 -46.46
CA ASP A 400 12.70 40.28 -47.74
C ASP A 400 11.93 39.81 -48.99
N LEU A 401 10.59 39.79 -48.94
CA LEU A 401 9.72 39.45 -50.08
C LEU A 401 8.65 40.51 -50.33
N ASN A 402 9.05 41.76 -50.62
CA ASN A 402 8.22 42.73 -51.37
C ASN A 402 9.06 43.95 -51.82
N LEU A 403 10.09 43.71 -52.63
CA LEU A 403 10.74 44.73 -53.45
C LEU A 403 11.02 44.16 -54.84
N GLU A 404 9.98 44.15 -55.68
CA GLU A 404 10.05 44.34 -57.15
C GLU A 404 8.74 44.95 -57.66
#